data_AF-A0A7C3E6X2-F1
#
_entry.id   AF-A0A7C3E6X2-F1
#
_cell.length_a   1.000
_cell.length_b   1.000
_cell.length_c   1.000
_cell.angle_alpha   90.00
_cell.angle_beta   90.00
_cell.angle_gamma   90.00
#
_symmetry.space_group_name_H-M   'P 1'
#
loop_
_entity.id
_entity.type
_entity.pdbx_description
1 polymer ?
#
loop_
_entity_poly.entity_id
_entity_poly.type
_entity_poly.pdbx_seq_one_letter_code
_entity_poly.pdbx_strand_id
1 'polypeptide(L)'
;RQACLCTRKSTRLEVSKRMYRMRFTELVKDDLTLQQLRGMEGVRVRDAYGRISRLTGVPWTGRSYNRGNWNSADPINRALSCANSCLYGVCHAAIVAAGYHPGLGFIHTGKMLSFVYDIADLYKVDGTIPVAFQAVRDGCKNLEREVRLRCRDAFSSSRILDRIVKDIEFVLDIPVASEDSDLGDYDSDPALPGPLWDPDRPSGVEGGISYDDRDAPPEEETA
;
A
#
# COMPACT_ATOMS: atom_id res chain seq x y z
N ARG A 1 13.21 -5.51 5.21
CA ARG A 1 12.02 -5.38 6.09
C ARG A 1 10.68 -5.79 5.46
N GLN A 2 10.12 -5.08 4.47
CA GLN A 2 8.76 -5.34 3.92
C GLN A 2 8.54 -6.80 3.51
N ALA A 3 9.51 -7.42 2.82
CA ALA A 3 9.44 -8.82 2.42
C ALA A 3 9.25 -9.77 3.62
N CYS A 4 10.04 -9.62 4.68
CA CYS A 4 9.91 -10.40 5.92
C CYS A 4 8.50 -10.24 6.54
N LEU A 5 7.97 -9.02 6.54
CA LEU A 5 6.64 -8.74 7.09
C LEU A 5 5.52 -9.43 6.27
N CYS A 6 5.62 -9.46 4.94
CA CYS A 6 4.56 -9.99 4.10
C CYS A 6 4.59 -11.52 3.90
N THR A 7 5.75 -12.16 4.11
CA THR A 7 5.92 -13.63 3.96
C THR A 7 5.56 -14.40 5.22
N ARG A 8 5.74 -13.82 6.41
CA ARG A 8 5.38 -14.47 7.68
C ARG A 8 3.90 -14.22 8.04
N LYS A 9 3.18 -15.29 8.36
CA LYS A 9 1.72 -15.23 8.62
C LYS A 9 1.34 -14.27 9.75
N SER A 10 2.10 -14.25 10.84
CA SER A 10 1.83 -13.42 12.02
C SER A 10 2.02 -11.93 11.73
N THR A 11 3.18 -11.54 11.20
CA THR A 11 3.47 -10.15 10.84
C THR A 11 2.53 -9.65 9.76
N ARG A 12 2.23 -10.48 8.75
CA ARG A 12 1.30 -10.11 7.68
C ARG A 12 -0.09 -9.83 8.22
N LEU A 13 -0.57 -10.67 9.14
CA LEU A 13 -1.86 -10.48 9.80
C LEU A 13 -1.88 -9.15 10.58
N GLU A 14 -0.81 -8.85 11.31
CA GLU A 14 -0.73 -7.63 12.11
C GLU A 14 -0.73 -6.36 11.24
N VAL A 15 0.12 -6.31 10.20
CA VAL A 15 0.12 -5.19 9.24
C VAL A 15 -1.26 -5.03 8.59
N SER A 16 -1.90 -6.14 8.19
CA SER A 16 -3.24 -6.10 7.60
C SER A 16 -4.27 -5.51 8.56
N LYS A 17 -4.23 -5.90 9.85
CA LYS A 17 -5.13 -5.35 10.88
C LYS A 17 -4.88 -3.86 11.09
N ARG A 18 -3.62 -3.42 11.20
CA ARG A 18 -3.26 -1.99 11.28
C ARG A 18 -3.82 -1.18 10.11
N MET A 19 -3.61 -1.67 8.88
CA MET A 19 -4.15 -1.04 7.67
C MET A 19 -5.68 -0.93 7.67
N TYR A 20 -6.42 -1.92 8.18
CA TYR A 20 -7.87 -1.78 8.32
C TYR A 20 -8.25 -0.75 9.38
N ARG A 21 -7.60 -0.77 10.55
CA ARG A 21 -7.91 0.14 11.66
C ARG A 21 -7.71 1.61 11.26
N MET A 22 -6.67 1.93 10.49
CA MET A 22 -6.41 3.30 10.01
C MET A 22 -7.53 3.90 9.16
N ARG A 23 -8.47 3.08 8.64
CA ARG A 23 -9.58 3.56 7.81
C ARG A 23 -10.78 4.05 8.61
N PHE A 24 -10.78 3.83 9.92
CA PHE A 24 -11.84 4.23 10.84
C PHE A 24 -11.43 5.47 11.61
N THR A 25 -12.38 6.37 11.82
CA THR A 25 -12.19 7.56 12.66
C THR A 25 -12.39 7.26 14.13
N GLU A 26 -13.21 6.27 14.46
CA GLU A 26 -13.43 5.81 15.83
C GLU A 26 -12.38 4.78 16.26
N LEU A 27 -12.16 4.69 17.58
CA LEU A 27 -11.34 3.64 18.15
C LEU A 27 -11.97 2.26 17.89
N VAL A 28 -11.22 1.42 17.17
CA VAL A 28 -11.59 0.03 16.88
C VAL A 28 -10.90 -0.89 17.89
N LYS A 29 -11.65 -1.82 18.48
CA LYS A 29 -11.10 -2.76 19.48
C LYS A 29 -9.96 -3.61 18.90
N ASP A 30 -8.95 -3.89 19.73
CA ASP A 30 -7.75 -4.62 19.30
C ASP A 30 -7.99 -6.12 19.07
N ASP A 31 -8.97 -6.70 19.76
CA ASP A 31 -9.31 -8.12 19.73
C ASP A 31 -10.09 -8.55 18.48
N LEU A 32 -10.47 -7.61 17.61
CA LEU A 32 -11.22 -7.95 16.41
C LEU A 32 -10.44 -8.86 15.47
N THR A 33 -11.17 -9.83 14.91
CA THR A 33 -10.69 -10.71 13.85
C THR A 33 -10.58 -9.95 12.53
N LEU A 34 -9.75 -10.46 11.61
CA LEU A 34 -9.62 -9.88 10.28
C LEU A 34 -10.95 -9.90 9.49
N GLN A 35 -11.79 -10.92 9.71
CA GLN A 35 -13.10 -11.03 9.07
C GLN A 35 -14.07 -9.94 9.57
N GLN A 36 -14.07 -9.65 10.88
CA GLN A 36 -14.88 -8.57 11.45
C GLN A 36 -14.45 -7.21 10.90
N LEU A 37 -13.14 -6.93 10.85
CA LEU A 37 -12.60 -5.70 10.27
C LEU A 37 -13.02 -5.52 8.80
N ARG A 38 -12.98 -6.59 8.00
CA ARG A 38 -13.48 -6.58 6.61
C ARG A 38 -14.97 -6.26 6.53
N GLY A 39 -15.78 -6.85 7.40
CA GLY A 39 -17.22 -6.59 7.46
C GLY A 39 -17.52 -5.13 7.78
N MET A 40 -16.85 -4.59 8.79
CA MET A 40 -16.95 -3.18 9.19
C MET A 40 -16.53 -2.24 8.06
N GLU A 41 -15.41 -2.52 7.38
CA GLU A 41 -14.95 -1.73 6.24
C GLU A 41 -15.98 -1.72 5.10
N GLY A 42 -16.61 -2.87 4.83
CA GLY A 42 -17.66 -2.96 3.82
C GLY A 42 -18.87 -2.08 4.15
N VAL A 43 -19.28 -1.99 5.42
CA VAL A 43 -20.34 -1.08 5.88
C VAL A 43 -19.91 0.38 5.71
N ARG A 44 -18.73 0.73 6.24
CA ARG A 44 -18.16 2.10 6.17
C ARG A 44 -18.11 2.63 4.74
N VAL A 45 -17.64 1.81 3.79
CA VAL A 45 -17.53 2.20 2.38
C VAL A 45 -18.91 2.39 1.75
N ARG A 46 -19.87 1.50 2.02
CA ARG A 46 -21.25 1.66 1.52
C ARG A 46 -21.91 2.92 2.06
N ASP A 47 -21.73 3.20 3.35
CA ASP A 47 -22.28 4.39 4.00
C ASP A 47 -21.64 5.67 3.46
N ALA A 48 -20.33 5.66 3.20
CA ALA A 48 -19.63 6.78 2.56
C ALA A 48 -20.19 7.08 1.17
N TYR A 49 -20.40 6.07 0.32
CA TYR A 49 -21.04 6.25 -0.98
C TYR A 49 -22.48 6.75 -0.86
N GLY A 50 -23.27 6.19 0.05
CA GLY A 50 -24.65 6.63 0.29
C GLY A 50 -24.73 8.09 0.75
N ARG A 51 -23.82 8.48 1.66
CA ARG A 51 -23.72 9.86 2.16
C ARG A 51 -23.34 10.83 1.04
N ILE A 52 -22.28 10.56 0.28
CA ILE A 52 -21.83 11.48 -0.77
C ILE A 52 -22.83 11.58 -1.92
N SER A 53 -23.51 10.47 -2.26
CA SER A 53 -24.60 10.47 -3.24
C SER A 53 -25.73 11.40 -2.81
N ARG A 54 -26.18 11.33 -1.53
CA ARG A 54 -27.19 12.25 -0.99
C ARG A 54 -26.73 13.71 -0.97
N LEU A 55 -25.49 13.97 -0.56
CA LEU A 55 -24.93 15.33 -0.49
C LEU A 55 -24.76 16.00 -1.85
N THR A 56 -24.49 15.21 -2.89
CA THR A 56 -24.24 15.75 -4.24
C THR A 56 -25.43 15.63 -5.17
N GLY A 57 -26.44 14.84 -4.81
CA GLY A 57 -27.59 14.52 -5.67
C GLY A 57 -27.25 13.57 -6.83
N VAL A 58 -26.02 13.07 -6.93
CA VAL A 58 -25.61 12.12 -7.98
C VAL A 58 -26.05 10.71 -7.57
N PRO A 59 -26.88 10.00 -8.36
CA PRO A 59 -27.32 8.65 -8.04
C PRO A 59 -26.15 7.66 -7.94
N TRP A 60 -26.21 6.76 -6.96
CA TRP A 60 -25.25 5.67 -6.79
C TRP A 60 -25.94 4.31 -6.71
N THR A 61 -25.68 3.45 -7.69
CA THR A 61 -26.23 2.08 -7.76
C THR A 61 -25.17 1.00 -7.57
N GLY A 62 -23.92 1.40 -7.32
CA GLY A 62 -22.79 0.49 -7.14
C GLY A 62 -21.70 0.66 -8.19
N ARG A 63 -20.57 -0.04 -7.96
CA ARG A 63 -19.42 0.00 -8.85
C ARG A 63 -19.70 -0.88 -10.07
N SER A 64 -19.75 -0.29 -11.25
CA SER A 64 -19.93 -1.00 -12.52
C SER A 64 -18.95 -0.45 -13.56
N TYR A 65 -18.17 -1.32 -14.19
CA TYR A 65 -17.27 -0.92 -15.27
C TYR A 65 -17.15 -2.04 -16.30
N ASN A 66 -17.31 -1.68 -17.57
CA ASN A 66 -17.08 -2.59 -18.69
C ASN A 66 -15.66 -2.38 -19.24
N ARG A 67 -14.78 -3.38 -19.08
CA ARG A 67 -13.40 -3.30 -19.57
C ARG A 67 -13.31 -3.20 -21.09
N GLY A 68 -14.29 -3.72 -21.81
CA GLY A 68 -14.34 -3.67 -23.28
C GLY A 68 -15.02 -2.43 -23.85
N ASN A 69 -15.67 -1.61 -23.02
CA ASN A 69 -16.34 -0.38 -23.47
C ASN A 69 -16.36 0.68 -22.37
N TRP A 70 -15.38 1.58 -22.40
CA TRP A 70 -15.24 2.68 -21.43
C TRP A 70 -16.47 3.60 -21.39
N ASN A 71 -17.04 3.92 -22.55
CA ASN A 71 -18.13 4.88 -22.68
C ASN A 71 -19.49 4.31 -22.26
N SER A 72 -19.63 2.98 -22.11
CA SER A 72 -20.86 2.37 -21.61
C SER A 72 -21.01 2.47 -20.09
N ALA A 73 -19.95 2.85 -19.36
CA ALA A 73 -20.05 3.13 -17.93
C ALA A 73 -20.71 4.50 -17.70
N ASP A 74 -21.56 4.56 -16.67
CA ASP A 74 -22.16 5.83 -16.26
C ASP A 74 -21.09 6.86 -15.87
N PRO A 75 -21.41 8.17 -15.90
CA PRO A 75 -20.45 9.22 -15.61
C PRO A 75 -19.73 9.06 -14.27
N ILE A 76 -20.44 8.61 -13.21
CA ILE A 76 -19.86 8.46 -11.88
C ILE A 76 -18.84 7.33 -11.81
N ASN A 77 -19.11 6.21 -12.47
CA ASN A 77 -18.17 5.11 -12.54
C ASN A 77 -16.92 5.48 -13.35
N ARG A 78 -17.04 6.25 -14.45
CA ARG A 78 -15.87 6.78 -15.17
C ARG A 78 -15.07 7.76 -14.33
N ALA A 79 -15.73 8.69 -13.64
CA ALA A 79 -15.09 9.65 -12.75
C ALA A 79 -14.31 8.95 -11.62
N LEU A 80 -14.92 7.97 -10.94
CA LEU A 80 -14.27 7.17 -9.90
C LEU A 80 -13.08 6.37 -10.44
N SER A 81 -13.18 5.81 -11.65
CA SER A 81 -12.06 5.10 -12.29
C SER A 81 -10.90 6.04 -12.59
N CYS A 82 -11.20 7.23 -13.10
CA CYS A 82 -10.20 8.26 -13.39
C CYS A 82 -9.52 8.74 -12.09
N ALA A 83 -10.30 9.10 -11.07
CA ALA A 83 -9.77 9.58 -9.79
C ALA A 83 -8.91 8.51 -9.09
N ASN A 84 -9.35 7.26 -9.07
CA ASN A 84 -8.58 6.17 -8.50
C ASN A 84 -7.29 5.89 -9.27
N SER A 85 -7.29 6.02 -10.60
CA SER A 85 -6.06 5.91 -11.39
C SER A 85 -5.02 6.96 -11.00
N CYS A 86 -5.46 8.22 -10.77
CA CYS A 86 -4.58 9.27 -10.27
C CYS A 86 -4.01 8.94 -8.89
N LEU A 87 -4.86 8.47 -7.97
CA LEU A 87 -4.42 8.07 -6.62
C LEU A 87 -3.41 6.92 -6.68
N TYR A 88 -3.65 5.91 -7.54
CA TYR A 88 -2.72 4.79 -7.71
C TYR A 88 -1.35 5.25 -8.21
N GLY A 89 -1.30 6.22 -9.14
CA GLY A 89 -0.04 6.79 -9.60
C GLY A 89 0.73 7.47 -8.46
N VAL A 90 0.04 8.25 -7.62
CA VAL A 90 0.64 8.92 -6.45
C VAL A 90 1.13 7.92 -5.42
N CYS A 91 0.32 6.91 -5.08
CA CYS A 91 0.70 5.85 -4.15
C CYS A 91 1.89 5.04 -4.68
N HIS A 92 1.89 4.68 -5.97
CA HIS A 92 3.01 3.97 -6.59
C HIS A 92 4.31 4.79 -6.49
N ALA A 93 4.26 6.09 -6.84
CA ALA A 93 5.42 6.97 -6.74
C ALA A 93 5.97 7.06 -5.32
N ALA A 94 5.10 7.22 -4.31
CA ALA A 94 5.52 7.27 -2.91
C ALA A 94 6.12 5.93 -2.43
N ILE A 95 5.51 4.81 -2.80
CA ILE A 95 5.99 3.46 -2.43
C ILE A 95 7.41 3.23 -2.96
N VAL A 96 7.66 3.48 -4.25
CA VAL A 96 8.99 3.24 -4.84
C VAL A 96 10.03 4.24 -4.36
N ALA A 97 9.63 5.51 -4.15
CA ALA A 97 10.53 6.54 -3.64
C ALA A 97 10.97 6.27 -2.19
N ALA A 98 10.13 5.60 -1.39
CA ALA A 98 10.46 5.17 -0.03
C ALA A 98 11.18 3.80 0.03
N GLY A 99 11.61 3.25 -1.12
CA GLY A 99 12.36 1.99 -1.16
C GLY A 99 11.53 0.71 -0.97
N TYR A 100 10.20 0.80 -1.07
CA TYR A 100 9.31 -0.35 -0.94
C TYR A 100 8.90 -0.93 -2.31
N HIS A 101 8.55 -2.22 -2.32
CA HIS A 101 8.16 -2.92 -3.53
C HIS A 101 6.62 -2.91 -3.73
N PRO A 102 6.10 -2.43 -4.88
CA PRO A 102 4.66 -2.29 -5.12
C PRO A 102 3.90 -3.63 -5.23
N GLY A 103 4.61 -4.72 -5.54
CA GLY A 103 4.02 -6.06 -5.62
C GLY A 103 3.85 -6.76 -4.26
N LEU A 104 4.51 -6.30 -3.20
CA LEU A 104 4.49 -6.93 -1.88
C LEU A 104 3.35 -6.38 -1.01
N GLY A 105 2.12 -6.73 -1.37
CA GLY A 105 0.91 -6.35 -0.62
C GLY A 105 0.60 -7.27 0.56
N PHE A 106 -0.12 -6.71 1.52
CA PHE A 106 -0.59 -7.35 2.76
C PHE A 106 -2.05 -7.79 2.61
N ILE A 107 -2.93 -6.89 2.16
CA ILE A 107 -4.36 -7.16 1.95
C ILE A 107 -4.61 -7.69 0.53
N HIS A 108 -4.16 -6.95 -0.50
CA HIS A 108 -4.24 -7.39 -1.89
C HIS A 108 -3.07 -8.30 -2.25
N THR A 109 -3.32 -9.36 -3.03
CA THR A 109 -2.31 -10.36 -3.40
C THR A 109 -2.36 -10.72 -4.87
N GLY A 110 -1.24 -11.22 -5.41
CA GLY A 110 -1.18 -11.78 -6.76
C GLY A 110 -1.09 -10.74 -7.90
N LYS A 111 -0.83 -9.47 -7.59
CA LYS A 111 -0.64 -8.40 -8.59
C LYS A 111 0.63 -7.62 -8.33
N MET A 112 1.28 -7.14 -9.39
CA MET A 112 2.47 -6.28 -9.30
C MET A 112 2.22 -4.92 -8.65
N LEU A 113 0.95 -4.54 -8.46
CA LEU A 113 0.52 -3.30 -7.80
C LEU A 113 -0.28 -3.57 -6.52
N SER A 114 -0.16 -4.77 -5.94
CA SER A 114 -0.90 -5.16 -4.74
C SER A 114 -0.75 -4.15 -3.59
N PHE A 115 0.48 -3.74 -3.25
CA PHE A 115 0.72 -2.78 -2.17
C PHE A 115 0.22 -1.37 -2.53
N VAL A 116 0.22 -1.00 -3.81
CA VAL A 116 -0.39 0.26 -4.28
C VAL A 116 -1.88 0.30 -3.94
N TYR A 117 -2.60 -0.81 -4.10
CA TYR A 117 -4.01 -0.88 -3.76
C TYR A 117 -4.25 -0.85 -2.25
N ASP A 118 -3.39 -1.50 -1.48
CA ASP A 118 -3.46 -1.48 0.00
C ASP A 118 -3.38 -0.06 0.54
N ILE A 119 -2.39 0.70 0.07
CA ILE A 119 -2.15 2.08 0.49
C ILE A 119 -3.24 3.01 -0.06
N ALA A 120 -3.62 2.88 -1.34
CA ALA A 120 -4.64 3.74 -1.93
C ALA A 120 -5.99 3.65 -1.21
N ASP A 121 -6.36 2.47 -0.73
CA ASP A 121 -7.63 2.27 0.00
C ASP A 121 -7.72 3.06 1.30
N LEU A 122 -6.59 3.49 1.89
CA LEU A 122 -6.58 4.39 3.05
C LEU A 122 -7.15 5.77 2.73
N TYR A 123 -7.07 6.22 1.47
CA TYR A 123 -7.38 7.60 1.08
C TYR A 123 -8.59 7.74 0.15
N LYS A 124 -9.17 6.63 -0.35
CA LYS A 124 -10.27 6.70 -1.32
C LYS A 124 -11.51 7.43 -0.80
N VAL A 125 -11.91 7.12 0.43
CA VAL A 125 -13.15 7.63 1.02
C VAL A 125 -13.12 9.14 1.23
N ASP A 126 -11.98 9.68 1.66
CA ASP A 126 -11.84 11.11 1.94
C ASP A 126 -11.16 11.90 0.81
N GLY A 127 -10.71 11.22 -0.24
CA GLY A 127 -10.03 11.80 -1.40
C GLY A 127 -10.81 11.61 -2.70
N THR A 128 -10.63 10.46 -3.35
CA THR A 128 -11.08 10.25 -4.73
C THR A 128 -12.59 10.15 -4.87
N ILE A 129 -13.29 9.59 -3.88
CA ILE A 129 -14.75 9.44 -3.91
C ILE A 129 -15.44 10.83 -3.94
N PRO A 130 -15.20 11.75 -2.98
CA PRO A 130 -15.78 13.09 -3.02
C PRO A 130 -15.47 13.85 -4.32
N VAL A 131 -14.21 13.79 -4.80
CA VAL A 131 -13.80 14.45 -6.04
C VAL A 131 -14.62 13.97 -7.24
N ALA A 132 -14.80 12.66 -7.39
CA ALA A 132 -15.56 12.09 -8.49
C ALA A 132 -17.03 12.50 -8.47
N PHE A 133 -17.68 12.44 -7.29
CA PHE A 133 -19.09 12.84 -7.15
C PHE A 133 -19.30 14.34 -7.42
N GLN A 134 -18.41 15.20 -6.94
CA GLN A 134 -18.48 16.64 -7.21
C GLN A 134 -18.29 16.97 -8.68
N ALA A 135 -17.34 16.32 -9.37
CA ALA A 135 -17.12 16.54 -10.80
C ALA A 135 -18.33 16.15 -11.66
N VAL A 136 -19.03 15.07 -11.29
CA VAL A 136 -20.27 14.65 -11.98
C VAL A 136 -21.42 15.61 -11.69
N ARG A 137 -21.60 15.99 -10.42
CA ARG A 137 -22.64 16.97 -10.02
C ARG A 137 -22.53 18.27 -10.81
N ASP A 138 -21.31 18.75 -11.00
CA ASP A 138 -21.07 20.04 -11.67
C ASP A 138 -21.21 19.95 -13.21
N GLY A 139 -21.55 18.78 -13.77
CA GLY A 139 -21.91 18.61 -15.18
C GLY A 139 -20.77 18.90 -16.17
N CYS A 140 -19.53 18.63 -15.78
CA CYS A 140 -18.35 19.04 -16.55
C CYS A 140 -18.27 18.36 -17.94
N LYS A 141 -18.09 19.16 -19.01
CA LYS A 141 -18.02 18.67 -20.40
C LYS A 141 -16.88 17.66 -20.63
N ASN A 142 -15.71 17.90 -20.03
CA ASN A 142 -14.53 17.03 -20.12
C ASN A 142 -14.28 16.35 -18.78
N LEU A 143 -15.20 15.48 -18.38
CA LEU A 143 -15.26 14.90 -17.02
C LEU A 143 -13.92 14.34 -16.54
N GLU A 144 -13.26 13.49 -17.33
CA GLU A 144 -11.99 12.85 -16.91
C GLU A 144 -10.86 13.88 -16.76
N ARG A 145 -10.81 14.91 -17.60
CA ARG A 145 -9.82 16.00 -17.45
C ARG A 145 -10.07 16.75 -16.15
N GLU A 146 -11.32 17.10 -15.88
CA GLU A 146 -11.71 17.82 -14.68
C GLU A 146 -11.40 17.02 -13.41
N VAL A 147 -11.73 15.73 -13.40
CA VAL A 147 -11.41 14.83 -12.29
C VAL A 147 -9.89 14.82 -12.02
N ARG A 148 -9.04 14.76 -13.04
CA ARG A 148 -7.58 14.80 -12.86
C ARG A 148 -7.10 16.11 -12.23
N LEU A 149 -7.65 17.25 -12.67
CA LEU A 149 -7.30 18.57 -12.12
C LEU A 149 -7.72 18.68 -10.65
N ARG A 150 -8.95 18.26 -10.33
CA ARG A 150 -9.44 18.26 -8.94
C ARG A 150 -8.67 17.31 -8.05
N CYS A 151 -8.30 16.13 -8.55
CA CYS A 151 -7.42 15.20 -7.83
C CYS A 151 -6.06 15.86 -7.54
N ARG A 152 -5.43 16.50 -8.53
CA ARG A 152 -4.16 17.23 -8.33
C ARG A 152 -4.29 18.25 -7.21
N ASP A 153 -5.34 19.08 -7.24
CA ASP A 153 -5.51 20.16 -6.27
C ASP A 153 -5.81 19.60 -4.87
N ALA A 154 -6.64 18.56 -4.77
CA ALA A 154 -6.92 17.87 -3.51
C ALA A 154 -5.69 17.17 -2.91
N PHE A 155 -4.88 16.50 -3.74
CA PHE A 155 -3.66 15.81 -3.32
C PHE A 155 -2.59 16.80 -2.85
N SER A 156 -2.44 17.92 -3.56
CA SER A 156 -1.54 19.00 -3.16
C SER A 156 -1.95 19.61 -1.82
N SER A 157 -3.22 20.00 -1.69
CA SER A 157 -3.75 20.65 -0.49
C SER A 157 -3.69 19.77 0.76
N SER A 158 -3.83 18.45 0.58
CA SER A 158 -3.76 17.47 1.68
C SER A 158 -2.34 16.96 1.97
N ARG A 159 -1.33 17.41 1.22
CA ARG A 159 0.06 16.92 1.28
C ARG A 159 0.13 15.38 1.25
N ILE A 160 -0.64 14.77 0.36
CA ILE A 160 -0.89 13.32 0.40
C ILE A 160 0.40 12.48 0.30
N LEU A 161 1.42 12.94 -0.43
CA LEU A 161 2.70 12.22 -0.56
C LEU A 161 3.43 12.07 0.77
N ASP A 162 3.55 13.15 1.55
CA ASP A 162 4.16 13.15 2.88
C ASP A 162 3.39 12.24 3.84
N ARG A 163 2.05 12.27 3.75
CA ARG A 163 1.18 11.37 4.53
C ARG A 163 1.37 9.91 4.16
N ILE A 164 1.43 9.58 2.87
CA ILE A 164 1.62 8.19 2.40
C ILE A 164 2.91 7.61 2.95
N VAL A 165 4.03 8.33 2.91
CA VAL A 165 5.31 7.82 3.42
C VAL A 165 5.22 7.53 4.92
N LYS A 166 4.73 8.49 5.72
CA LYS A 166 4.54 8.33 7.16
C LYS A 166 3.60 7.18 7.52
N ASP A 167 2.50 7.04 6.76
CA ASP A 167 1.52 5.99 6.96
C ASP A 167 2.11 4.61 6.61
N ILE A 168 2.96 4.52 5.57
CA ILE A 168 3.70 3.29 5.24
C ILE A 168 4.66 2.93 6.38
N GLU A 169 5.45 3.87 6.88
CA GLU A 169 6.36 3.65 8.00
C GLU A 169 5.59 3.12 9.22
N PHE A 170 4.49 3.79 9.59
CA PHE A 170 3.64 3.39 10.71
C PHE A 170 3.06 1.96 10.56
N VAL A 171 2.52 1.60 9.38
CA VAL A 171 1.95 0.25 9.22
C VAL A 171 3.00 -0.84 9.22
N LEU A 172 4.23 -0.53 8.78
CA LEU A 172 5.35 -1.47 8.74
C LEU A 172 6.20 -1.45 10.02
N ASP A 173 5.93 -0.55 10.95
CA ASP A 173 6.62 -0.45 12.24
C ASP A 173 6.12 -1.48 13.26
N ILE A 174 6.29 -2.77 12.93
CA ILE A 174 6.06 -3.89 13.86
C ILE A 174 7.37 -4.57 14.24
N PRO A 175 7.53 -5.01 15.51
CA PRO A 175 8.69 -5.79 15.90
C PRO A 175 8.81 -7.04 15.04
N VAL A 176 10.02 -7.27 14.54
CA VAL A 176 10.42 -8.52 13.87
C VAL A 176 11.45 -9.17 14.78
N ALA A 177 11.33 -10.47 15.04
CA ALA A 177 12.35 -11.20 15.79
C ALA A 177 13.72 -10.94 15.15
N SER A 178 14.63 -10.41 15.96
CA SER A 178 15.92 -9.84 15.56
C SER A 178 16.92 -10.94 15.23
N GLU A 179 16.96 -11.33 13.97
CA GLU A 179 18.14 -11.99 13.36
C GLU A 179 18.78 -11.11 12.26
N ASP A 180 18.03 -10.11 11.75
CA ASP A 180 18.43 -9.25 10.61
C ASP A 180 18.93 -7.84 11.00
N SER A 181 19.14 -7.55 12.30
CA SER A 181 19.30 -6.16 12.79
C SER A 181 20.71 -5.55 12.64
N ASP A 182 21.68 -6.31 12.12
CA ASP A 182 23.09 -5.89 12.03
C ASP A 182 23.55 -5.67 10.57
N LEU A 183 22.62 -5.25 9.71
CA LEU A 183 22.97 -4.77 8.38
C LEU A 183 23.57 -3.36 8.52
N GLY A 184 24.84 -3.20 8.12
CA GLY A 184 25.59 -1.94 8.22
C GLY A 184 24.88 -0.72 7.61
N ASP A 185 25.39 0.48 7.90
CA ASP A 185 24.83 1.74 7.40
C ASP A 185 25.17 1.98 5.91
N TYR A 186 24.51 1.23 5.02
CA TYR A 186 24.67 1.34 3.57
C TYR A 186 24.15 2.68 3.00
N ASP A 187 23.36 3.43 3.78
CA ASP A 187 22.94 4.77 3.40
C ASP A 187 24.13 5.76 3.47
N SER A 188 25.10 5.49 4.35
CA SER A 188 26.32 6.30 4.48
C SER A 188 27.40 5.97 3.43
N ASP A 189 27.48 4.71 2.97
CA ASP A 189 28.42 4.26 1.95
C ASP A 189 27.78 3.25 0.97
N PRO A 190 27.36 3.70 -0.22
CA PRO A 190 26.77 2.82 -1.25
C PRO A 190 27.73 1.76 -1.81
N ALA A 191 29.05 1.89 -1.58
CA ALA A 191 30.05 0.95 -2.04
C ALA A 191 30.42 -0.10 -0.97
N LEU A 192 29.88 0.03 0.25
CA LEU A 192 30.14 -0.90 1.34
C LEU A 192 29.67 -2.31 0.96
N PRO A 193 30.59 -3.31 0.90
CA PRO A 193 30.20 -4.68 0.60
C PRO A 193 29.25 -5.22 1.67
N GLY A 194 28.08 -5.71 1.26
CA GLY A 194 27.19 -6.42 2.17
C GLY A 194 27.63 -7.86 2.39
N PRO A 195 27.17 -8.51 3.48
CA PRO A 195 27.46 -9.92 3.70
C PRO A 195 26.85 -10.77 2.57
N LEU A 196 27.53 -11.86 2.22
CA LEU A 196 26.99 -12.90 1.36
C LEU A 196 26.09 -13.81 2.20
N TRP A 197 24.93 -14.18 1.66
CA TRP A 197 24.00 -15.08 2.34
C TRP A 197 24.62 -16.48 2.50
N ASP A 198 24.45 -17.07 3.69
CA ASP A 198 24.97 -18.39 4.05
C ASP A 198 23.89 -19.13 4.87
N PRO A 199 23.52 -20.38 4.50
CA PRO A 199 22.49 -21.12 5.20
C PRO A 199 22.88 -21.53 6.64
N ASP A 200 24.18 -21.67 6.92
CA ASP A 200 24.73 -22.12 8.20
C ASP A 200 25.11 -20.94 9.10
N ARG A 201 25.21 -19.72 8.53
CA ARG A 201 25.53 -18.48 9.24
C ARG A 201 24.44 -17.43 9.01
N PRO A 202 23.49 -17.24 9.95
CA PRO A 202 22.38 -16.30 9.80
C PRO A 202 22.79 -14.84 9.52
N SER A 203 23.97 -14.42 10.00
CA SER A 203 24.54 -13.09 9.73
C SER A 203 25.19 -12.97 8.33
N GLY A 204 25.26 -14.07 7.57
CA GLY A 204 26.04 -14.19 6.36
C GLY A 204 27.55 -14.29 6.61
N VAL A 205 28.30 -14.33 5.52
CA VAL A 205 29.78 -14.26 5.46
C VAL A 205 30.24 -12.96 4.81
N GLU A 206 31.50 -12.58 4.98
CA GLU A 206 32.01 -11.29 4.52
C GLU A 206 31.95 -11.12 2.99
N GLY A 207 31.36 -10.03 2.51
CA GLY A 207 31.37 -9.69 1.09
C GLY A 207 32.69 -9.04 0.67
N GLY A 208 33.05 -9.18 -0.61
CA GLY A 208 34.20 -8.45 -1.18
C GLY A 208 35.58 -9.04 -0.88
N ILE A 209 35.65 -10.25 -0.32
CA ILE A 209 36.89 -11.01 -0.11
C ILE A 209 36.98 -12.24 -1.04
N SER A 210 38.19 -12.75 -1.23
CA SER A 210 38.41 -14.00 -1.98
C SER A 210 38.31 -15.22 -1.06
N TYR A 211 37.51 -16.20 -1.47
CA TYR A 211 37.35 -17.48 -0.78
C TYR A 211 38.17 -18.55 -1.52
N ASP A 212 39.47 -18.64 -1.24
CA ASP A 212 40.33 -19.72 -1.76
C ASP A 212 40.27 -20.92 -0.78
N ASP A 213 40.31 -22.17 -1.28
CA ASP A 213 40.19 -23.44 -0.51
C ASP A 213 41.23 -23.64 0.62
N ARG A 214 42.17 -22.70 0.80
CA ARG A 214 43.23 -22.76 1.82
C ARG A 214 42.79 -22.31 3.21
N ASP A 215 41.62 -21.67 3.32
CA ASP A 215 41.07 -21.13 4.57
C ASP A 215 39.77 -21.84 5.02
N ALA A 216 39.43 -22.98 4.42
CA ALA A 216 38.31 -23.80 4.87
C ALA A 216 38.59 -24.35 6.29
N PRO A 217 37.65 -24.22 7.25
CA PRO A 217 37.81 -24.86 8.55
C PRO A 217 37.93 -26.38 8.35
N PRO A 218 38.80 -27.08 9.10
CA PRO A 218 38.98 -28.51 8.93
C PRO A 218 37.64 -29.22 9.14
N GLU A 219 37.28 -30.10 8.21
CA GLU A 219 36.09 -30.95 8.32
C GLU A 219 36.17 -31.70 9.66
N GLU A 220 35.14 -31.55 10.51
CA GLU A 220 35.02 -32.38 11.71
C GLU A 220 34.84 -33.84 11.26
N GLU A 221 35.90 -34.64 11.41
CA GLU A 221 35.84 -36.09 11.33
C GLU A 221 34.82 -36.61 12.36
N THR A 222 33.61 -36.91 11.91
CA THR A 222 32.67 -37.71 12.69
C THR A 222 33.18 -39.15 12.74
N ALA A 223 33.73 -39.55 13.89
CA ALA A 223 34.04 -40.93 14.24
C ALA A 223 32.80 -41.71 14.73
#